data_AF-A0A1A8LCR8-F1
#
_entry.id   AF-A0A1A8LCR8-F1
#
_cell.length_a   1.000
_cell.length_b   1.000
_cell.length_c   1.000
_cell.angle_alpha   90.00
_cell.angle_beta   90.00
_cell.angle_gamma   90.00
#
_symmetry.space_group_name_H-M   'P 1'
#
loop_
_entity.id
_entity.type
_entity.pdbx_description
1 polymer ?
#
loop_
_entity_poly.entity_id
_entity_poly.type
_entity_poly.pdbx_seq_one_letter_code
_entity_poly.pdbx_strand_id
1 'polypeptide(L)'
;MTKVCEADIPSEDSDPPVKIFRDRVEFVGKNIKNNVSILLWNITFEDAGQYTCFGRNPKEMNKNHSTIFTLIVVDELRVVDNTVTIIIASAVGGAIAFLMGFMLLKNFTLYVLAKLQEKNKECLVTSSGID
;
A
#
# COMPACT_ATOMS: atom_id res chain seq x y z
N MET A 1 -21.82 -25.33 -11.13
CA MET A 1 -20.95 -24.18 -11.38
C MET A 1 -21.38 -23.55 -12.69
N THR A 2 -21.88 -22.32 -12.67
CA THR A 2 -22.41 -21.65 -13.86
C THR A 2 -21.26 -20.98 -14.60
N LYS A 3 -21.06 -21.30 -15.89
CA LYS A 3 -20.03 -20.63 -16.70
C LYS A 3 -20.45 -19.20 -16.98
N VAL A 4 -19.50 -18.28 -16.90
CA VAL A 4 -19.69 -16.86 -17.23
C VAL A 4 -19.30 -16.59 -18.69
N CYS A 5 -18.11 -17.03 -19.06
CA CYS A 5 -17.60 -17.01 -20.42
C CYS A 5 -16.58 -18.15 -20.63
N GLU A 6 -16.27 -18.45 -21.89
CA GLU A 6 -15.26 -19.43 -22.28
C GLU A 6 -14.60 -19.00 -23.59
N ALA A 7 -13.28 -19.18 -23.68
CA ALA A 7 -12.51 -18.87 -24.88
C ALA A 7 -11.31 -19.82 -24.98
N ASP A 8 -10.93 -20.15 -26.21
CA ASP A 8 -9.67 -20.81 -26.52
C ASP A 8 -8.67 -19.74 -26.98
N ILE A 9 -7.51 -19.67 -26.31
CA ILE A 9 -6.47 -18.69 -26.62
C ILE A 9 -5.37 -19.39 -27.46
N PRO A 10 -5.33 -19.17 -28.79
CA PRO A 10 -4.42 -19.91 -29.67
C PRO A 10 -2.97 -19.40 -29.58
N SER A 11 -2.79 -18.09 -29.44
CA SER A 11 -1.48 -17.44 -29.32
C SER A 11 -1.54 -16.19 -28.47
N GLU A 12 -0.38 -15.73 -28.00
CA GLU A 12 -0.22 -14.41 -27.40
C GLU A 12 -0.64 -13.31 -28.40
N ASP A 13 -1.24 -12.22 -27.89
CA ASP A 13 -1.71 -11.06 -28.67
C ASP A 13 -2.74 -11.35 -29.78
N SER A 14 -3.40 -12.51 -29.73
CA SER A 14 -4.56 -12.82 -30.58
C SER A 14 -5.87 -12.48 -29.87
N ASP A 15 -6.84 -11.92 -30.59
CA ASP A 15 -8.20 -11.70 -30.08
C ASP A 15 -9.01 -13.01 -30.21
N PRO A 16 -9.29 -13.72 -29.10
CA PRO A 16 -9.93 -15.03 -29.16
C PRO A 16 -11.45 -14.90 -29.36
N PRO A 17 -12.09 -15.80 -30.09
CA PRO A 17 -13.54 -15.87 -30.14
C PRO A 17 -14.08 -16.30 -28.77
N VAL A 18 -14.69 -15.37 -28.03
CA VAL A 18 -15.23 -15.63 -26.69
C VAL A 18 -16.72 -15.99 -26.76
N LYS A 19 -17.09 -17.08 -26.11
CA LYS A 19 -18.49 -17.46 -25.85
C LYS A 19 -18.91 -16.88 -24.50
N ILE A 20 -19.91 -16.00 -24.53
CA ILE A 20 -20.50 -15.41 -23.32
C ILE A 20 -21.77 -16.19 -22.97
N PHE A 21 -21.87 -16.66 -21.73
CA PHE A 21 -23.02 -17.44 -21.24
C PHE A 21 -23.91 -16.65 -20.28
N ARG A 22 -23.45 -15.48 -19.84
CA ARG A 22 -24.15 -14.63 -18.89
C ARG A 22 -24.40 -13.27 -19.51
N ASP A 23 -25.65 -12.84 -19.48
CA ASP A 23 -26.03 -11.49 -19.88
C ASP A 23 -25.29 -10.47 -19.00
N ARG A 24 -25.00 -9.29 -19.56
CA ARG A 24 -24.21 -8.22 -18.91
C ARG A 24 -22.71 -8.50 -18.80
N VAL A 25 -22.18 -9.58 -19.38
CA VAL A 25 -20.74 -9.84 -19.39
C VAL A 25 -20.12 -9.50 -20.75
N GLU A 26 -18.98 -8.84 -20.72
CA GLU A 26 -18.20 -8.47 -21.89
C GLU A 26 -16.75 -8.90 -21.70
N PHE A 27 -16.11 -9.41 -22.76
CA PHE A 27 -14.69 -9.69 -22.75
C PHE A 27 -13.92 -8.46 -23.26
N VAL A 28 -13.16 -7.82 -22.39
CA VAL A 28 -12.44 -6.57 -22.68
C VAL A 28 -10.93 -6.76 -22.82
N GLY A 29 -10.40 -7.88 -22.30
CA GLY A 29 -8.96 -8.12 -22.27
C GLY A 29 -8.31 -8.33 -23.64
N LYS A 30 -9.04 -8.91 -24.60
CA LYS A 30 -8.57 -9.24 -25.97
C LYS A 30 -7.28 -10.05 -26.04
N ASN A 31 -6.81 -10.60 -24.91
CA ASN A 31 -5.57 -11.34 -24.78
C ASN A 31 -4.32 -10.58 -25.29
N ILE A 32 -4.39 -9.25 -25.31
CA ILE A 32 -3.23 -8.38 -25.59
C ILE A 32 -2.40 -8.30 -24.31
N LYS A 33 -1.11 -8.64 -24.37
CA LYS A 33 -0.22 -8.71 -23.20
C LYS A 33 -0.77 -9.58 -22.06
N ASN A 34 -1.34 -10.74 -22.40
CA ASN A 34 -1.92 -11.70 -21.44
C ASN A 34 -3.12 -11.14 -20.64
N ASN A 35 -3.80 -10.12 -21.16
CA ASN A 35 -5.00 -9.56 -20.53
C ASN A 35 -6.24 -10.39 -20.88
N VAL A 36 -6.80 -11.08 -19.89
CA VAL A 36 -8.03 -11.88 -20.02
C VAL A 36 -9.19 -11.29 -19.21
N SER A 37 -9.20 -9.97 -19.04
CA SER A 37 -10.21 -9.27 -18.24
C SER A 37 -11.60 -9.37 -18.85
N ILE A 38 -12.58 -9.54 -17.97
CA ILE A 38 -14.01 -9.43 -18.27
C ILE A 38 -14.60 -8.24 -17.54
N LEU A 39 -15.65 -7.67 -18.10
CA LEU A 39 -16.45 -6.63 -17.49
C LEU A 39 -17.86 -7.17 -17.23
N LEU A 40 -18.35 -7.03 -16.00
CA LEU A 40 -19.71 -7.36 -15.62
C LEU A 40 -20.48 -6.05 -15.37
N TRP A 41 -21.44 -5.76 -16.24
CA TRP A 41 -22.23 -4.53 -16.23
C TRP A 41 -23.38 -4.59 -15.22
N ASN A 42 -23.78 -3.42 -14.71
CA ASN A 42 -24.92 -3.24 -13.80
C ASN A 42 -24.89 -4.20 -12.60
N ILE A 43 -23.83 -4.13 -11.80
CA ILE A 43 -23.63 -4.99 -10.62
C ILE A 43 -24.80 -4.87 -9.63
N THR A 44 -25.22 -6.02 -9.11
CA THR A 44 -26.24 -6.19 -8.08
C THR A 44 -25.72 -7.02 -6.91
N PHE A 45 -26.40 -7.01 -5.75
CA PHE A 45 -25.99 -7.84 -4.61
C PHE A 45 -26.00 -9.35 -4.90
N GLU A 46 -26.82 -9.81 -5.86
CA GLU A 46 -26.85 -11.21 -6.30
C GLU A 46 -25.60 -11.63 -7.08
N ASP A 47 -24.83 -10.66 -7.58
CA ASP A 47 -23.56 -10.92 -8.26
C ASP A 47 -22.44 -11.26 -7.29
N ALA A 48 -22.61 -11.00 -5.99
CA ALA A 48 -21.61 -11.29 -4.97
C ALA A 48 -21.35 -12.80 -4.82
N GLY A 49 -20.10 -13.17 -4.59
CA GLY A 49 -19.72 -14.57 -4.41
C GLY A 49 -18.32 -14.89 -4.93
N GLN A 50 -18.02 -16.18 -5.00
CA GLN A 50 -16.73 -16.66 -5.50
C GLN A 50 -16.77 -16.86 -7.01
N TYR A 51 -15.81 -16.27 -7.69
CA TYR A 51 -15.56 -16.44 -9.11
C TYR A 51 -14.25 -17.19 -9.29
N THR A 52 -14.23 -18.08 -10.28
CA THR A 52 -13.07 -18.90 -10.59
C THR A 52 -12.62 -18.63 -12.02
N CYS A 53 -11.38 -18.18 -12.17
CA CYS A 53 -10.69 -18.18 -13.44
C CYS A 53 -9.99 -19.53 -13.61
N PHE A 54 -10.39 -20.30 -14.60
CA PHE A 54 -9.82 -21.61 -14.89
C PHE A 54 -9.17 -21.60 -16.27
N GLY A 55 -7.92 -22.08 -16.34
CA GLY A 55 -7.18 -22.23 -17.58
C GLY A 55 -6.57 -23.63 -17.68
N ARG A 56 -6.56 -24.19 -18.88
CA ARG A 56 -5.85 -25.43 -19.19
C ARG A 56 -4.87 -25.15 -20.31
N ASN A 57 -3.60 -25.52 -20.11
CA ASN A 57 -2.55 -25.33 -21.11
C ASN A 57 -2.16 -26.68 -21.75
N PRO A 58 -2.57 -26.96 -23.00
CA PRO A 58 -2.17 -28.18 -23.71
C PRO A 58 -0.66 -28.28 -23.93
N LYS A 59 0.05 -27.14 -24.08
CA LYS A 59 1.50 -27.10 -24.29
C LYS A 59 2.30 -27.47 -23.02
N GLU A 60 1.67 -27.39 -21.86
CA GLU A 60 2.24 -27.83 -20.58
C GLU A 60 1.60 -29.15 -20.12
N MET A 61 1.52 -30.16 -21.00
CA MET A 61 0.98 -31.48 -20.65
C MET A 61 -0.44 -31.41 -20.05
N ASN A 62 -1.29 -30.54 -20.60
CA ASN A 62 -2.66 -30.31 -20.11
C ASN A 62 -2.72 -29.85 -18.64
N LYS A 63 -1.72 -29.10 -18.17
CA LYS A 63 -1.73 -28.55 -16.82
C LYS A 63 -2.91 -27.60 -16.62
N ASN A 64 -3.60 -27.79 -15.51
CA ASN A 64 -4.72 -26.95 -15.08
C ASN A 64 -4.20 -25.88 -14.13
N HIS A 65 -4.62 -24.64 -14.34
CA HIS A 65 -4.42 -23.51 -13.44
C HIS A 65 -5.80 -22.98 -13.03
N SER A 66 -5.95 -22.65 -11.76
CA SER A 66 -7.18 -22.07 -11.24
C SER A 66 -6.85 -20.96 -10.26
N THR A 67 -7.59 -19.86 -10.32
CA THR A 67 -7.54 -18.77 -9.36
C THR A 67 -8.96 -18.42 -8.96
N ILE A 68 -9.18 -18.29 -7.64
CA ILE A 68 -10.48 -17.95 -7.08
C ILE A 68 -10.39 -16.55 -6.49
N PHE A 69 -11.36 -15.70 -6.81
CA PHE A 69 -11.51 -14.38 -6.20
C PHE A 69 -12.95 -14.19 -5.70
N THR A 70 -13.10 -13.46 -4.60
CA THR A 70 -14.42 -13.18 -4.02
C THR A 70 -14.86 -11.79 -4.42
N LEU A 71 -15.97 -11.69 -5.15
CA LEU A 71 -16.62 -10.43 -5.46
C LEU A 71 -17.52 -10.05 -4.28
N ILE A 72 -17.21 -8.91 -3.67
CA ILE A 72 -18.02 -8.30 -2.61
C ILE A 72 -18.72 -7.10 -3.23
N VAL A 73 -20.05 -7.06 -3.12
CA VAL A 73 -20.87 -5.94 -3.61
C VAL A 73 -21.35 -5.14 -2.41
N VAL A 74 -21.10 -3.83 -2.44
CA VAL A 74 -21.50 -2.88 -1.40
C VAL A 74 -22.29 -1.73 -2.04
N ASP A 75 -23.14 -1.07 -1.26
CA ASP A 75 -23.95 0.06 -1.72
C ASP A 75 -23.07 1.28 -2.05
N GLU A 76 -22.09 1.58 -1.20
CA GLU A 76 -21.19 2.71 -1.37
C GLU A 76 -19.73 2.30 -1.10
N LEU A 77 -18.86 2.51 -2.08
CA LEU A 77 -17.41 2.34 -1.91
C LEU A 77 -16.85 3.56 -1.17
N ARG A 78 -16.81 3.48 0.16
CA ARG A 78 -16.12 4.49 0.96
C ARG A 78 -14.63 4.18 1.02
N VAL A 79 -13.82 5.12 0.53
CA VAL A 79 -12.37 5.09 0.77
C VAL A 79 -12.16 5.21 2.28
N VAL A 80 -11.33 4.34 2.85
CA VAL A 80 -11.03 4.37 4.28
C VAL A 80 -10.37 5.72 4.61
N ASP A 81 -11.04 6.53 5.42
CA ASP A 81 -10.50 7.82 5.88
C ASP A 81 -9.46 7.56 6.98
N ASN A 82 -8.19 7.66 6.61
CA ASN A 82 -7.06 7.47 7.52
C ASN A 82 -6.65 8.77 8.25
N THR A 83 -7.39 9.87 8.07
CA THR A 83 -7.04 11.19 8.64
C THR A 83 -6.89 11.13 10.16
N VAL A 84 -7.82 10.47 10.86
CA VAL A 84 -7.76 10.33 12.32
C VAL A 84 -6.51 9.57 12.76
N THR A 85 -6.18 8.48 12.07
CA THR A 85 -4.97 7.69 12.33
C THR A 85 -3.70 8.53 12.16
N ILE A 86 -3.63 9.35 11.11
CA ILE A 86 -2.50 10.24 10.85
C ILE A 86 -2.38 11.31 11.94
N ILE A 87 -3.49 11.93 12.34
CA ILE A 87 -3.51 12.93 13.42
C ILE A 87 -2.96 12.32 14.72
N ILE A 88 -3.44 11.15 15.12
CA ILE A 88 -2.97 10.46 16.33
C ILE A 88 -1.47 10.15 16.24
N ALA A 89 -1.02 9.56 15.13
CA ALA A 89 0.39 9.22 14.93
C ALA A 89 1.29 10.46 14.98
N SER A 90 0.86 11.56 14.35
CA SER A 90 1.61 12.83 14.36
C SER A 90 1.68 13.47 15.75
N ALA A 91 0.60 13.43 16.53
CA ALA A 91 0.56 13.99 17.87
C ALA A 91 1.48 13.23 18.84
N VAL A 92 1.43 11.90 18.80
CA VAL A 92 2.29 11.04 19.62
C VAL A 92 3.75 11.20 19.21
N GLY A 93 4.05 11.12 17.91
CA GLY A 93 5.41 11.30 17.38
C GLY A 93 5.96 12.69 17.68
N GLY A 94 5.14 13.73 17.53
CA GLY A 94 5.49 15.11 17.83
C GLY A 94 5.81 15.34 19.30
N ALA A 95 5.02 14.77 20.22
CA ALA A 95 5.27 14.87 21.66
C ALA A 95 6.60 14.20 22.04
N ILE A 96 6.88 13.01 21.51
CA ILE A 96 8.15 12.29 21.75
C ILE A 96 9.33 13.10 21.21
N ALA A 97 9.23 13.58 19.97
CA ALA A 97 10.28 14.38 19.34
C ALA A 97 10.54 15.69 20.09
N PHE A 98 9.48 16.35 20.58
CA PHE A 98 9.60 17.56 21.38
C PHE A 98 10.30 17.30 22.71
N LEU A 99 9.95 16.24 23.43
CA LEU A 99 10.61 15.86 24.69
C LEU A 99 12.09 15.53 24.48
N MET A 100 12.42 14.78 23.43
CA MET A 100 13.82 14.49 23.07
C MET A 100 14.58 15.78 22.71
N GLY A 101 13.99 16.66 21.90
CA GLY A 101 14.56 17.95 21.54
C GLY A 101 14.83 18.83 22.76
N PHE A 102 13.89 18.91 23.69
CA PHE A 102 14.05 19.66 24.94
C PHE A 102 15.19 19.13 25.81
N MET A 103 15.29 17.80 25.95
CA MET A 103 16.38 17.15 26.70
C MET A 103 17.74 17.45 26.07
N LEU A 104 17.85 17.38 24.74
CA LEU A 104 19.09 17.68 24.01
C LEU A 104 19.48 19.16 24.13
N LEU A 105 18.53 20.08 23.95
CA LEU A 105 18.77 21.52 24.11
C LEU A 105 19.27 21.85 25.50
N LYS A 106 18.59 21.34 26.54
CA LYS A 106 19.01 21.54 27.94
C LYS A 106 20.44 21.03 28.18
N ASN A 107 20.76 19.83 27.70
CA ASN A 107 22.10 19.27 27.85
C ASN A 107 23.16 20.11 27.14
N PHE A 108 22.85 20.59 25.93
CA PHE A 108 23.75 21.45 25.17
C PHE A 108 23.97 22.80 25.87
N THR A 109 22.91 23.44 26.37
CA THR A 109 23.03 24.69 27.13
C THR A 109 23.87 24.51 28.39
N LEU A 110 23.65 23.43 29.16
CA LEU A 110 24.46 23.10 30.33
C LEU A 110 25.93 22.87 29.96
N TYR A 111 26.20 22.17 28.86
CA TYR A 111 27.56 21.94 28.36
C TYR A 111 28.26 23.27 27.99
N VAL A 112 27.58 24.17 27.28
CA VAL A 112 28.14 25.48 26.90
C VAL A 112 28.41 26.34 28.15
N LEU A 113 27.47 26.42 29.09
CA LEU A 113 27.65 27.17 30.34
C LEU A 113 28.83 26.63 31.15
N ALA A 114 28.96 25.31 31.26
CA ALA A 114 30.08 24.68 31.94
C ALA A 114 31.42 25.03 31.28
N LYS A 115 31.49 25.01 29.94
CA LYS A 115 32.71 25.40 29.21
C LYS A 115 33.06 26.89 29.34
N LEU A 116 32.06 27.77 29.38
CA LEU A 116 32.28 29.19 29.63
C LEU A 116 32.80 29.45 31.06
N GLN A 117 32.26 28.75 32.06
CA GLN A 117 32.77 28.83 33.44
C GLN A 117 34.22 28.32 33.55
N GLU A 118 34.58 27.25 32.86
CA GLU A 118 35.95 26.73 32.86
C GLU A 118 36.93 27.75 32.28
N LYS A 119 36.56 28.40 31.16
CA LYS A 119 37.36 29.48 30.56
C LYS A 119 37.54 30.69 31.47
N ASN A 120 36.49 31.11 32.18
CA ASN A 120 36.58 32.23 33.11
C ASN A 120 37.45 31.92 34.35
N LYS A 121 37.49 30.66 34.82
CA LYS A 121 38.34 30.26 35.95
C LYS A 121 39.82 30.27 35.59
N GLU A 122 40.20 29.86 34.38
CA GLU A 122 41.59 29.94 33.90
C GLU A 122 42.08 31.40 33.85
N CYS A 123 41.25 32.36 33.42
CA CYS A 123 41.62 33.77 33.39
C CYS A 123 41.83 34.40 34.78
N LEU A 124 41.12 33.93 35.82
CA LEU A 124 41.27 34.47 37.18
C LEU A 124 42.57 34.02 37.84
N VAL A 125 43.06 32.80 37.57
CA VAL A 125 44.28 32.26 38.20
C VAL A 125 45.56 32.91 37.65
N THR A 126 45.55 33.41 36.40
CA THR A 126 46.70 34.14 35.83
C THR A 126 46.80 35.59 36.31
N SER A 127 45.70 36.19 36.79
CA SER A 127 45.70 37.59 37.25
C SER A 127 46.25 37.80 38.67
N SER A 128 46.41 36.74 39.46
CA SER A 128 46.82 36.80 40.87
C SER A 128 48.26 36.35 41.14
N GLY A 129 49.10 36.25 40.09
CA GLY A 129 50.50 35.79 40.17
C GLY A 129 51.56 36.84 39.84
N ILE A 130 51.21 38.13 39.92
CA ILE A 130 52.14 39.26 39.89
C ILE A 130 51.91 40.02 41.19
N ASP A 131 52.78 39.76 42.16
CA ASP A 131 53.20 40.63 43.27
C ASP A 131 54.52 40.05 43.82
#